data_AF-A0A3C0DXH4-F1
#
_entry.id   AF-A0A3C0DXH4-F1
#
_cell.length_a   1.000
_cell.length_b   1.000
_cell.length_c   1.000
_cell.angle_alpha   90.00
_cell.angle_beta   90.00
_cell.angle_gamma   90.00
#
_symmetry.space_group_name_H-M   'P 1'
#
loop_
_entity.id
_entity.type
_entity.pdbx_description
1 polymer ?
#
loop_
_entity_poly.entity_id
_entity_poly.type
_entity_poly.pdbx_seq_one_letter_code
_entity_poly.pdbx_strand_id
1 'polypeptide(L)'
;MNRFVLIYFGLVLLGCQSSQKQLPANFSDRTKDIKQVPFPSVFNLAKLREIDLAIEQAIEERKAPGAVLRIERGGAVYQKSFGDKSSQPHRLPMKVDTIFDAASLTKVIATTPAIMLLVERGKLRLDDKVSRWIPSFEAHGKGA
;
A
#
# COMPACT_ATOMS: atom_id res chain seq x y z
N MET A 1 7.60 -46.38 30.41
CA MET A 1 8.82 -45.78 29.84
C MET A 1 8.44 -45.09 28.53
N ASN A 2 8.43 -43.78 28.33
CA ASN A 2 8.49 -42.56 29.12
C ASN A 2 7.71 -41.53 28.27
N ARG A 3 6.51 -41.12 28.70
CA ARG A 3 6.20 -39.77 29.24
C ARG A 3 6.35 -38.61 28.24
N PHE A 4 5.17 -38.14 27.81
CA PHE A 4 4.85 -36.81 27.32
C PHE A 4 5.64 -35.70 28.02
N VAL A 5 6.21 -34.79 27.23
CA VAL A 5 6.54 -33.43 27.70
C VAL A 5 5.95 -32.45 26.66
N LEU A 6 4.69 -32.10 26.90
CA LEU A 6 4.04 -30.92 26.38
C LEU A 6 4.64 -29.73 27.15
N ILE A 7 5.53 -28.95 26.54
CA ILE A 7 6.02 -27.72 27.16
C ILE A 7 4.95 -26.65 26.98
N TYR A 8 4.04 -26.60 27.95
CA TYR A 8 3.13 -25.50 28.21
C TYR A 8 3.97 -24.35 28.77
N PHE A 9 4.34 -23.36 27.94
CA PHE A 9 4.97 -22.15 28.46
C PHE A 9 3.89 -21.26 29.07
N GLY A 10 3.79 -21.37 30.40
CA GLY A 10 2.86 -20.63 31.23
C GLY A 10 3.04 -19.13 31.13
N LEU A 11 1.91 -18.48 30.88
CA LEU A 11 1.62 -17.07 31.07
C LEU A 11 2.05 -16.60 32.47
N VAL A 12 3.13 -15.82 32.56
CA VAL A 12 3.41 -14.97 33.73
C VAL A 12 3.08 -13.53 33.34
N LEU A 13 1.89 -13.10 33.76
CA LEU A 13 1.51 -11.69 33.82
C LEU A 13 2.21 -11.06 35.03
N LEU A 14 3.22 -10.22 34.77
CA LEU A 14 3.63 -9.14 35.68
C LEU A 14 4.10 -7.97 34.81
N GLY A 15 3.47 -6.82 35.03
CA GLY A 15 3.43 -5.72 34.08
C GLY A 15 4.73 -4.93 33.98
N CYS A 16 4.98 -4.46 32.76
CA CYS A 16 5.58 -3.16 32.50
C CYS A 16 5.13 -2.74 31.09
N GLN A 17 3.90 -2.24 31.00
CA GLN A 17 3.30 -1.83 29.72
C GLN A 17 3.73 -0.40 29.40
N SER A 18 5.00 -0.23 29.02
CA SER A 18 5.50 1.03 28.47
C SER A 18 5.00 1.17 27.02
N SER A 19 3.83 1.80 26.88
CA SER A 19 3.38 2.55 25.69
C SER A 19 3.74 1.94 24.32
N GLN A 20 3.21 0.77 24.01
CA GLN A 20 2.86 0.46 22.62
C GLN A 20 1.73 1.41 22.22
N LYS A 21 2.03 2.45 21.43
CA LYS A 21 0.99 3.19 20.71
C LYS A 21 0.35 2.20 19.74
N GLN A 22 -0.78 1.63 20.17
CA GLN A 22 -1.73 0.94 19.32
C GLN A 22 -1.94 1.78 18.06
N LEU A 23 -1.63 1.24 16.88
CA LEU A 23 -2.15 1.83 15.65
C LEU A 23 -3.68 1.90 15.81
N PRO A 24 -4.31 3.05 15.51
CA PRO A 24 -5.74 3.20 15.73
C PRO A 24 -6.48 2.10 14.97
N ALA A 25 -7.31 1.34 15.68
CA ALA A 25 -8.11 0.22 15.18
C ALA A 25 -9.18 0.65 14.14
N ASN A 26 -9.14 1.89 13.66
CA ASN A 26 -10.22 2.56 12.95
C ASN A 26 -9.81 2.99 11.53
N PHE A 27 -8.99 2.20 10.83
CA PHE A 27 -8.88 2.38 9.37
C PHE A 27 -10.18 1.95 8.67
N SER A 28 -10.85 0.89 9.16
CA SER A 28 -12.12 0.40 8.58
C SER A 28 -13.36 1.18 9.01
N ASP A 29 -13.28 2.03 10.04
CA ASP A 29 -14.46 2.66 10.64
C ASP A 29 -14.89 3.96 9.93
N ARG A 30 -14.00 4.57 9.13
CA ARG A 30 -14.29 5.80 8.36
C ARG A 30 -15.12 5.57 7.10
N THR A 31 -15.47 4.33 6.76
CA THR A 31 -16.33 4.03 5.60
C THR A 31 -17.82 4.08 5.93
N LYS A 32 -18.20 4.09 7.22
CA LYS A 32 -19.61 4.02 7.66
C LYS A 32 -20.42 5.26 7.32
N ASP A 33 -19.79 6.44 7.26
CA ASP A 33 -20.46 7.71 6.94
C ASP A 33 -20.45 8.08 5.45
N ILE A 34 -19.90 7.22 4.59
CA ILE A 34 -19.94 7.47 3.15
C ILE A 34 -21.33 7.07 2.65
N LYS A 35 -22.20 8.07 2.47
CA LYS A 35 -23.45 7.89 1.73
C LYS A 35 -23.12 7.26 0.39
N GLN A 36 -23.52 5.99 0.21
CA GLN A 36 -23.36 5.25 -1.04
C GLN A 36 -24.12 6.01 -2.14
N VAL A 37 -23.39 6.74 -2.98
CA VAL A 37 -24.01 7.46 -4.10
C VAL A 37 -24.30 6.45 -5.21
N PRO A 38 -25.53 6.40 -5.77
CA PRO A 38 -25.89 5.43 -6.79
C PRO A 38 -24.92 5.46 -7.98
N PHE A 39 -24.40 4.28 -8.34
CA PHE A 39 -23.37 4.06 -9.36
C PHE A 39 -23.58 4.81 -10.71
N PRO A 40 -24.81 4.97 -11.27
CA PRO A 40 -24.95 5.70 -12.54
C PRO A 40 -24.85 7.23 -12.40
N SER A 41 -24.89 7.81 -11.20
CA SER A 41 -24.87 9.27 -11.01
C SER A 41 -23.46 9.86 -10.81
N VAL A 42 -22.48 9.04 -10.40
CA VAL A 42 -21.11 9.50 -10.08
C VAL A 42 -20.17 9.38 -11.27
N PHE A 43 -20.35 8.34 -12.08
CA PHE A 43 -19.46 8.02 -13.19
C PHE A 43 -20.17 8.15 -14.53
N ASN A 44 -19.47 8.73 -15.51
CA ASN A 44 -19.89 8.67 -16.90
C ASN A 44 -19.59 7.27 -17.46
N LEU A 45 -20.64 6.47 -17.67
CA LEU A 45 -20.50 5.09 -18.14
C LEU A 45 -19.86 4.96 -19.52
N ALA A 46 -20.10 5.93 -20.42
CA ALA A 46 -19.45 5.93 -21.74
C ALA A 46 -17.93 6.10 -21.58
N LYS A 47 -17.50 6.99 -20.68
CA LYS A 47 -16.08 7.20 -20.43
C LYS A 47 -15.40 6.01 -19.76
N LEU A 48 -16.09 5.32 -18.84
CA LEU A 48 -15.59 4.08 -18.25
C LEU A 48 -15.36 2.99 -19.32
N ARG A 49 -16.28 2.86 -20.29
CA ARG A 49 -16.12 1.94 -21.41
C ARG A 49 -14.92 2.31 -22.30
N GLU A 50 -14.70 3.59 -22.57
CA GLU A 50 -13.51 4.03 -23.31
C GLU A 50 -12.21 3.66 -22.58
N ILE A 51 -12.17 3.78 -21.24
CA ILE A 51 -11.02 3.38 -20.44
C ILE A 51 -10.80 1.86 -20.50
N ASP A 52 -11.87 1.07 -20.37
CA ASP A 52 -11.80 -0.39 -20.50
C ASP A 52 -11.20 -0.80 -21.85
N LEU A 53 -11.72 -0.24 -22.94
CA LEU A 53 -11.24 -0.52 -24.30
C LEU A 53 -9.77 -0.13 -24.49
N ALA A 54 -9.34 1.00 -23.94
CA ALA A 54 -7.95 1.41 -24.00
C ALA A 54 -7.01 0.44 -23.27
N ILE A 55 -7.44 -0.12 -22.14
CA ILE A 55 -6.69 -1.15 -21.40
C ILE A 55 -6.64 -2.45 -22.20
N GLU A 56 -7.78 -2.90 -22.72
CA GLU A 56 -7.89 -4.11 -23.54
C GLU A 56 -6.99 -3.99 -24.78
N GLN A 57 -7.05 -2.87 -25.51
CA GLN A 57 -6.19 -2.59 -26.65
C GLN A 57 -4.69 -2.61 -26.28
N ALA A 58 -4.30 -2.02 -25.14
CA ALA A 58 -2.91 -2.04 -24.71
C ALA A 58 -2.40 -3.47 -24.41
N ILE A 59 -3.28 -4.35 -23.90
CA ILE A 59 -2.97 -5.76 -23.67
C ILE A 59 -2.89 -6.52 -25.00
N GLU A 60 -3.81 -6.28 -25.93
CA GLU A 60 -3.77 -6.85 -27.29
C GLU A 60 -2.49 -6.47 -28.04
N GLU A 61 -2.06 -5.22 -27.91
CA GLU A 61 -0.80 -4.68 -28.44
C GLU A 61 0.45 -5.17 -27.66
N ARG A 62 0.27 -6.06 -26.66
CA ARG A 62 1.33 -6.66 -25.82
C ARG A 62 2.17 -5.64 -25.05
N LYS A 63 1.63 -4.46 -24.76
CA LYS A 63 2.30 -3.44 -23.94
C LYS A 63 2.32 -3.81 -22.44
N ALA A 64 1.36 -4.63 -22.01
CA ALA A 64 1.30 -5.22 -20.68
C ALA A 64 0.61 -6.59 -20.74
N PRO A 65 0.93 -7.55 -19.84
CA PRO A 65 0.25 -8.84 -19.79
C PRO A 65 -1.18 -8.75 -19.21
N GLY A 66 -1.44 -7.76 -18.36
CA GLY A 66 -2.72 -7.55 -17.69
C GLY A 66 -2.69 -6.30 -16.80
N ALA A 67 -3.85 -5.93 -16.27
CA ALA A 67 -4.01 -4.74 -15.43
C ALA A 67 -5.17 -4.88 -14.43
N VAL A 68 -5.12 -4.09 -13.35
CA VAL A 68 -6.26 -3.86 -12.46
C VAL A 68 -6.55 -2.37 -12.44
N LEU A 69 -7.79 -2.00 -12.72
CA LEU A 69 -8.28 -0.63 -12.63
C LEU A 69 -9.17 -0.50 -11.40
N ARG A 70 -8.94 0.52 -10.58
CA ARG A 70 -9.83 0.92 -9.50
C ARG A 70 -10.01 2.44 -9.51
N ILE A 71 -11.26 2.89 -9.58
CA ILE A 71 -11.66 4.29 -9.50
C ILE A 71 -12.69 4.41 -8.37
N GLU A 72 -12.51 5.37 -7.48
CA GLU A 72 -13.40 5.57 -6.34
C GLU A 72 -13.75 7.04 -6.18
N ARG A 73 -15.05 7.35 -6.03
CA ARG A 73 -15.53 8.71 -5.81
C ARG A 73 -16.81 8.69 -4.98
N GLY A 74 -16.82 9.41 -3.85
CA GLY A 74 -18.02 9.53 -3.01
C GLY A 74 -18.60 8.18 -2.56
N GLY A 75 -17.75 7.17 -2.32
CA GLY A 75 -18.16 5.81 -1.96
C GLY A 75 -18.54 4.89 -3.12
N ALA A 76 -18.80 5.44 -4.31
CA ALA A 76 -18.97 4.62 -5.50
C ALA A 76 -17.59 4.10 -5.96
N VAL A 77 -17.52 2.79 -6.23
CA VAL A 77 -16.30 2.12 -6.69
C VAL A 77 -16.56 1.49 -8.06
N TYR A 78 -15.65 1.76 -9.00
CA TYR A 78 -15.52 1.05 -10.25
C TYR A 78 -14.21 0.25 -10.23
N GLN A 79 -14.29 -1.08 -10.35
CA GLN A 79 -13.12 -1.94 -10.25
C GLN A 79 -13.22 -3.11 -11.23
N LYS A 80 -12.16 -3.32 -12.02
CA LYS A 80 -12.05 -4.42 -12.99
C LYS A 80 -10.61 -4.94 -13.07
N SER A 81 -10.46 -6.21 -13.41
CA SER A 81 -9.18 -6.81 -13.82
C SER A 81 -9.23 -7.21 -15.30
N PHE A 82 -8.07 -7.17 -15.95
CA PHE A 82 -7.88 -7.41 -17.37
C PHE A 82 -6.65 -8.29 -17.60
N GLY A 83 -6.71 -9.18 -18.58
CA GLY A 83 -5.57 -10.01 -19.00
C GLY A 83 -5.05 -10.95 -17.91
N ASP A 84 -3.74 -11.18 -17.94
CA ASP A 84 -3.04 -12.16 -17.12
C ASP A 84 -2.03 -11.48 -16.18
N LYS A 85 -1.91 -11.97 -14.94
CA LYS A 85 -0.86 -11.52 -13.99
C LYS A 85 0.52 -12.12 -14.29
N SER A 86 0.55 -13.21 -15.04
CA SER A 86 1.77 -13.83 -15.53
C SER A 86 1.48 -14.48 -16.87
N SER A 87 2.38 -14.29 -17.83
CA SER A 87 2.36 -14.96 -19.14
C SER A 87 3.34 -16.13 -19.21
N GLN A 88 4.33 -16.18 -18.31
CA GLN A 88 5.36 -17.23 -18.23
C GLN A 88 5.83 -17.42 -16.77
N PRO A 89 6.13 -18.66 -16.33
CA PRO A 89 6.05 -19.93 -17.10
C PRO A 89 4.62 -20.42 -17.31
N HIS A 90 3.65 -19.91 -16.56
CA HIS A 90 2.25 -20.26 -16.68
C HIS A 90 1.40 -19.01 -16.89
N ARG A 91 0.45 -19.11 -17.82
CA ARG A 91 -0.58 -18.09 -17.97
C ARG A 91 -1.50 -18.13 -16.76
N LEU A 92 -1.50 -17.06 -15.97
CA LEU A 92 -2.35 -16.94 -14.78
C LEU A 92 -3.24 -15.71 -14.91
N PRO A 93 -4.57 -15.84 -14.75
CA PRO A 93 -5.49 -14.72 -14.94
C PRO A 93 -5.24 -13.63 -13.89
N MET A 94 -5.40 -12.38 -14.33
CA MET A 94 -5.38 -11.23 -13.44
C MET A 94 -6.64 -11.23 -12.57
N LYS A 95 -6.46 -11.04 -11.26
CA LYS A 95 -7.55 -10.83 -10.31
C LYS A 95 -7.45 -9.45 -9.68
N VAL A 96 -8.58 -8.90 -9.25
CA VAL A 96 -8.63 -7.57 -8.62
C VAL A 96 -7.84 -7.48 -7.30
N ASP A 97 -7.57 -8.62 -6.66
CA ASP A 97 -6.78 -8.77 -5.44
C ASP A 97 -5.35 -9.28 -5.70
N THR A 98 -4.88 -9.23 -6.95
CA THR A 98 -3.51 -9.61 -7.30
C THR A 98 -2.52 -8.70 -6.57
N ILE A 99 -1.54 -9.31 -5.91
CA ILE A 99 -0.44 -8.59 -5.27
C ILE A 99 0.59 -8.20 -6.33
N PHE A 100 0.91 -6.91 -6.37
CA PHE A 100 1.95 -6.34 -7.23
C PHE A 100 3.15 -5.88 -6.41
N ASP A 101 4.32 -5.83 -7.05
CA ASP A 101 5.45 -5.09 -6.50
C ASP A 101 5.14 -3.58 -6.58
N ALA A 102 5.17 -2.90 -5.44
CA ALA A 102 4.95 -1.46 -5.37
C ALA A 102 6.10 -0.66 -5.99
N ALA A 103 7.31 -1.23 -6.06
CA ALA A 103 8.51 -0.59 -6.58
C ALA A 103 8.64 0.86 -6.07
N SER A 104 8.75 1.85 -6.97
CA SER A 104 8.91 3.26 -6.58
C SER A 104 7.70 3.86 -5.86
N LEU A 105 6.50 3.25 -5.91
CA LEU A 105 5.37 3.70 -5.08
C LEU A 105 5.69 3.59 -3.59
N THR A 106 6.60 2.68 -3.19
CA THR A 106 7.12 2.57 -1.82
C THR A 106 7.58 3.90 -1.25
N LYS A 107 8.16 4.77 -2.09
CA LYS A 107 8.62 6.11 -1.67
C LYS A 107 7.48 6.93 -1.08
N VAL A 108 6.35 7.02 -1.79
CA VAL A 108 5.23 7.87 -1.40
C VAL A 108 4.31 7.21 -0.38
N ILE A 109 4.14 5.88 -0.43
CA ILE A 109 3.22 5.16 0.48
C ILE A 109 3.88 4.82 1.82
N ALA A 110 5.21 4.65 1.87
CA ALA A 110 5.91 4.19 3.07
C ALA A 110 7.01 5.17 3.51
N THR A 111 7.98 5.46 2.64
CA THR A 111 9.18 6.23 3.03
C THR A 111 8.85 7.66 3.43
N THR A 112 8.12 8.40 2.59
CA THR A 112 7.75 9.80 2.87
C THR A 112 6.92 9.92 4.15
N PRO A 113 5.84 9.15 4.37
CA PRO A 113 5.11 9.18 5.63
C PRO A 113 5.98 8.84 6.85
N ALA A 114 6.87 7.86 6.74
CA ALA A 114 7.78 7.51 7.83
C ALA A 114 8.71 8.68 8.21
N ILE A 115 9.27 9.38 7.22
CA ILE A 115 10.09 10.59 7.47
C ILE A 115 9.24 11.71 8.05
N MET A 116 8.05 11.98 7.52
CA MET A 116 7.17 13.05 8.03
C MET A 116 6.71 12.78 9.47
N LEU A 117 6.51 11.52 9.85
CA LEU A 117 6.24 11.16 11.26
C LEU A 117 7.43 11.45 12.18
N LEU A 118 8.67 11.35 11.69
CA LEU A 118 9.85 11.76 12.46
C LEU A 118 9.91 13.29 12.59
N VAL A 119 9.54 14.02 11.53
CA VAL A 119 9.44 15.48 11.53
C VAL A 119 8.39 15.97 12.53
N GLU A 120 7.19 15.42 12.48
CA GLU A 120 6.10 15.74 13.41
C GLU A 120 6.50 15.51 14.88
N ARG A 121 7.33 14.48 15.13
CA ARG A 121 7.83 14.14 16.46
C ARG A 121 9.08 14.93 16.88
N GLY A 122 9.54 15.89 16.07
CA GLY A 122 10.74 16.67 16.33
C GLY A 122 12.04 15.86 16.33
N LYS A 123 12.03 14.64 15.76
CA LYS A 123 13.19 13.74 15.72
C LYS A 123 14.11 14.00 14.54
N LEU A 124 13.62 14.67 13.50
CA LEU A 124 14.34 15.04 12.30
C LEU A 124 13.75 16.37 11.81
N ARG A 125 14.56 17.24 11.20
CA ARG A 125 14.05 18.40 10.48
C ARG A 125 14.31 18.24 8.99
N LEU A 126 13.41 18.78 8.17
CA LEU A 126 13.54 18.69 6.71
C LEU A 126 14.75 19.47 6.17
N ASP A 127 15.19 20.48 6.91
CA ASP A 127 16.34 21.33 6.63
C ASP A 127 17.63 20.84 7.30
N ASP A 128 17.59 19.71 8.03
CA ASP A 128 18.82 19.09 8.54
C ASP A 128 19.73 18.71 7.36
N LYS A 129 21.01 19.01 7.48
CA LYS A 129 22.02 18.45 6.57
C LYS A 129 21.98 16.93 6.64
N VAL A 130 22.06 16.26 5.49
CA VAL A 130 22.10 14.78 5.44
C VAL A 130 23.28 14.23 6.24
N SER A 131 24.42 14.94 6.25
CA SER A 131 25.61 14.57 7.02
C SER A 131 25.37 14.42 8.52
N ARG A 132 24.40 15.15 9.09
CA ARG A 132 23.98 15.01 10.49
C ARG A 132 23.55 13.58 10.83
N TRP A 133 22.88 12.92 9.88
CA TRP A 133 22.30 11.60 10.06
C TRP A 133 23.12 10.48 9.41
N ILE A 134 23.87 10.82 8.36
CA ILE A 134 24.74 9.91 7.61
C ILE A 134 26.11 10.59 7.49
N PRO A 135 27.04 10.41 8.45
CA PRO A 135 28.31 11.13 8.45
C PRO A 135 29.17 10.91 7.20
N SER A 136 29.08 9.72 6.58
CA SER A 136 29.79 9.43 5.32
C SER A 136 29.33 10.30 4.14
N PHE A 137 28.21 11.02 4.27
CA PHE A 137 27.68 11.90 3.25
C PHE A 137 28.44 13.22 3.10
N GLU A 138 29.38 13.55 4.01
CA GLU A 138 30.22 14.75 3.95
C GLU A 138 31.21 14.75 2.78
N ALA A 139 31.45 13.60 2.15
CA ALA A 139 32.34 13.47 1.00
C ALA A 139 31.99 14.44 -0.15
N HIS A 140 33.02 14.89 -0.87
CA HIS A 140 32.91 15.78 -2.04
C HIS A 140 32.29 17.16 -1.76
N GLY A 141 32.63 17.78 -0.62
CA GLY A 141 32.27 19.17 -0.33
C GLY A 141 30.86 19.37 0.22
N LYS A 142 30.24 18.32 0.77
CA LYS A 142 28.86 18.33 1.30
C LYS A 142 28.77 18.54 2.82
N GLY A 143 29.89 18.85 3.48
CA GLY A 143 29.95 19.09 4.93
C GLY A 143 29.71 20.55 5.36
N ALA A 144 30.00 21.52 4.49
CA ALA A 144 30.00 22.96 4.82
C ALA A 144 28.61 23.60 4.85
#